data_AF-A0A974P4W3-F1
#
_entry.id   AF-A0A974P4W3-F1
#
_cell.length_a   1.000
_cell.length_b   1.000
_cell.length_c   1.000
_cell.angle_alpha   90.00
_cell.angle_beta   90.00
_cell.angle_gamma   90.00
#
_symmetry.space_group_name_H-M   'P 1'
#
loop_
_entity.id
_entity.type
_entity.pdbx_description
1 polymer ?
#
loop_
_entity_poly.entity_id
_entity_poly.type
_entity_poly.pdbx_seq_one_letter_code
_entity_poly.pdbx_strand_id
1 'polypeptide(L)'
;MTVDGLPLLKPPYSTISAINLDSGDIIWQIPAGETPDFIRNNPALKGLNIPRTGQSGYQIGTLVTKSLVIAGDGLVTTTADHPRGAMLRAYDKANGKEVGAVWMPARSRARR
;
A
#
# COMPACT_ATOMS: atom_id res chain seq x y z
N MET A 1 1.40 -5.11 18.83
CA MET A 1 0.27 -5.55 19.68
C MET A 1 -0.90 -5.81 18.77
N THR A 2 -1.53 -6.99 18.88
CA THR A 2 -2.63 -7.43 18.00
C THR A 2 -3.72 -8.07 18.86
N VAL A 3 -4.99 -7.95 18.45
CA VAL A 3 -6.13 -8.68 19.01
C VAL A 3 -6.64 -9.58 17.89
N ASP A 4 -6.78 -10.89 18.15
CA ASP A 4 -7.19 -11.90 17.15
C ASP A 4 -6.39 -11.84 15.84
N GLY A 5 -5.11 -11.50 15.93
CA GLY A 5 -4.21 -11.34 14.78
C GLY A 5 -4.41 -10.07 13.96
N LEU A 6 -5.31 -9.17 14.36
CA LEU A 6 -5.54 -7.87 13.71
C LEU A 6 -4.80 -6.74 14.42
N PRO A 7 -4.36 -5.70 13.69
CA PRO A 7 -3.82 -4.49 14.30
C PRO A 7 -4.88 -3.78 15.13
N LEU A 8 -4.47 -3.19 16.26
CA LEU A 8 -5.37 -2.42 17.14
C LEU A 8 -5.91 -1.15 16.46
N LEU A 9 -5.10 -0.54 15.58
CA LEU A 9 -5.48 0.66 14.85
C LEU A 9 -6.25 0.27 13.58
N LYS A 10 -7.24 1.08 13.23
CA LYS A 10 -7.94 0.95 11.94
C LYS A 10 -7.00 1.34 10.79
N PRO A 11 -7.15 0.72 9.61
CA PRO A 11 -6.43 1.12 8.41
C PRO A 11 -6.81 2.56 7.97
N PRO A 12 -5.98 3.23 7.16
CA PRO A 12 -4.80 2.69 6.47
C PRO A 12 -3.57 2.51 7.36
N TYR A 13 -2.85 1.40 7.19
CA TYR A 13 -1.63 1.06 7.95
C TYR A 13 -0.36 1.74 7.45
N SER A 14 -0.40 2.25 6.23
CA SER A 14 0.60 3.08 5.60
C SER A 14 -0.06 3.88 4.48
N THR A 15 0.44 5.08 4.21
CA THR A 15 -0.13 5.97 3.18
C THR A 15 0.95 6.64 2.35
N ILE A 16 0.62 6.96 1.09
CA ILE A 16 1.36 7.92 0.28
C ILE A 16 0.53 9.21 0.29
N SER A 17 1.14 10.33 0.66
CA SER A 17 0.49 11.64 0.71
C SER A 17 1.21 12.63 -0.18
N ALA A 18 0.46 13.41 -0.96
CA ALA A 18 0.98 14.63 -1.58
C ALA A 18 0.66 15.82 -0.70
N ILE A 19 1.70 16.59 -0.38
CA ILE A 19 1.60 17.77 0.46
C ILE A 19 2.02 18.97 -0.39
N ASN A 20 1.20 20.02 -0.38
CA ASN A 20 1.60 21.32 -0.91
C ASN A 20 2.60 21.94 0.08
N LEU A 21 3.82 22.22 -0.36
CA LEU A 21 4.86 22.77 0.52
C LEU A 21 4.71 24.27 0.79
N ASP A 22 3.92 24.98 -0.02
CA ASP A 22 3.64 26.40 0.19
C ASP A 22 2.59 26.61 1.28
N SER A 23 1.51 25.81 1.27
CA SER A 23 0.40 25.94 2.23
C SER A 23 0.45 24.93 3.39
N GLY A 24 1.16 23.82 3.23
CA GLY A 24 1.15 22.70 4.17
C GLY A 24 -0.03 21.75 4.02
N ASP A 25 -0.92 21.97 3.04
CA ASP A 25 -2.13 21.15 2.87
C ASP A 25 -1.84 19.79 2.23
N ILE A 26 -2.57 18.76 2.66
CA ILE A 26 -2.61 17.47 1.98
C ILE A 26 -3.51 17.60 0.75
N ILE A 27 -2.92 17.47 -0.45
CA ILE A 27 -3.65 17.51 -1.72
C ILE A 27 -4.41 16.20 -1.93
N TRP A 28 -3.76 15.08 -1.62
CA TRP A 28 -4.37 13.75 -1.63
C TRP A 28 -3.58 12.80 -0.74
N GLN A 29 -4.26 11.73 -0.29
CA GLN A 29 -3.68 10.67 0.50
C GLN A 29 -4.32 9.34 0.12
N ILE A 30 -3.49 8.32 -0.13
CA ILE A 30 -3.93 6.98 -0.52
C ILE A 30 -3.27 5.90 0.35
N PRO A 31 -3.89 4.73 0.55
CA PRO A 31 -3.24 3.59 1.20
C PRO A 31 -2.02 3.09 0.40
N ALA A 32 -0.89 2.90 1.07
CA ALA A 32 0.35 2.40 0.47
C ALA A 32 0.41 0.87 0.53
N GLY A 33 0.23 0.23 -0.61
CA GLY A 33 0.27 -1.23 -0.77
C GLY A 33 -1.06 -1.95 -0.58
N GLU A 34 -1.03 -3.28 -0.67
CA GLU A 34 -2.22 -4.14 -0.58
C GLU A 34 -2.70 -4.42 0.84
N THR A 35 -3.91 -4.98 0.95
CA THR A 35 -4.36 -5.60 2.19
C THR A 35 -3.52 -6.84 2.52
N PRO A 36 -2.83 -6.91 3.68
CA PRO A 36 -2.05 -8.08 4.07
C PRO A 36 -2.89 -9.36 4.19
N ASP A 37 -2.30 -10.51 3.89
CA ASP A 37 -3.01 -11.80 3.87
C ASP A 37 -3.61 -12.17 5.24
N PHE A 38 -2.97 -11.80 6.35
CA PHE A 38 -3.47 -12.04 7.70
C PHE A 38 -4.73 -11.21 8.04
N ILE A 39 -4.98 -10.12 7.30
CA ILE A 39 -6.18 -9.30 7.42
C ILE A 39 -7.24 -9.81 6.45
N ARG A 40 -6.87 -10.03 5.18
CA ARG A 40 -7.78 -10.55 4.15
C ARG A 40 -8.42 -11.89 4.56
N ASN A 41 -7.63 -12.78 5.14
CA ASN A 41 -8.07 -14.14 5.49
C ASN A 41 -8.56 -14.27 6.94
N ASN A 42 -8.69 -13.16 7.67
CA ASN A 42 -9.09 -13.22 9.07
C ASN A 42 -10.57 -13.68 9.21
N PRO A 43 -10.87 -14.70 10.04
CA PRO A 43 -12.23 -15.17 10.25
C PRO A 43 -13.22 -14.10 10.73
N ALA A 44 -12.76 -13.15 11.55
CA ALA A 44 -13.58 -12.06 12.09
C ALA A 44 -13.99 -11.03 11.02
N LEU A 45 -13.34 -11.04 9.85
CA LEU A 45 -13.59 -10.11 8.75
C LEU A 45 -14.31 -10.76 7.56
N LYS A 46 -14.77 -12.01 7.70
CA LYS A 46 -15.51 -12.72 6.66
C LYS A 46 -16.78 -11.98 6.25
N GLY A 47 -17.01 -11.88 4.95
CA GLY A 47 -18.19 -11.24 4.37
C GLY A 47 -18.07 -9.72 4.22
N LEU A 48 -16.97 -9.10 4.65
CA LEU A 48 -16.72 -7.68 4.45
C LEU A 48 -15.93 -7.44 3.16
N ASN A 49 -16.34 -6.42 2.40
CA ASN A 49 -15.54 -5.91 1.30
C ASN A 49 -14.51 -4.91 1.82
N ILE A 50 -13.24 -5.33 1.92
CA ILE A 50 -12.17 -4.54 2.50
C ILE A 50 -11.31 -3.94 1.37
N PRO A 51 -11.34 -2.61 1.16
CA PRO A 51 -10.47 -1.96 0.20
C PRO A 51 -9.01 -2.05 0.68
N ARG A 52 -8.08 -1.57 -0.13
CA ARG A 52 -6.65 -1.57 0.21
C ARG A 52 -6.41 -0.91 1.56
N THR A 53 -5.90 -1.68 2.51
CA THR A 53 -5.59 -1.18 3.85
C THR A 53 -4.20 -0.55 3.94
N GLY A 54 -3.38 -0.71 2.90
CA GLY A 54 -1.96 -0.46 2.96
C GLY A 54 -1.22 -1.49 3.84
N GLN A 55 0.11 -1.41 3.83
CA GLN A 55 0.99 -2.37 4.50
C GLN A 55 1.89 -1.64 5.49
N SER A 56 1.88 -2.06 6.74
CA SER A 56 2.84 -1.57 7.73
C SER A 56 4.26 -1.94 7.32
N GLY A 57 5.16 -0.96 7.25
CA GLY A 57 6.56 -1.16 6.92
C GLY A 57 7.26 0.15 6.56
N TYR A 58 8.56 0.23 6.85
CA TYR A 58 9.34 1.48 6.78
C TYR A 58 10.39 1.51 5.65
N GLN A 59 10.33 0.59 4.68
CA GLN A 59 11.40 0.39 3.67
C GLN A 59 10.86 0.23 2.26
N ILE A 60 9.89 1.05 1.88
CA ILE A 60 9.41 1.10 0.50
C ILE A 60 10.25 2.14 -0.23
N GLY A 61 11.07 1.69 -1.19
CA GLY A 61 11.73 2.61 -2.10
C GLY A 61 10.69 3.33 -2.94
N THR A 62 10.72 4.66 -2.92
CA THR A 62 9.86 5.51 -3.75
C THR A 62 10.70 6.17 -4.84
N LEU A 63 10.19 6.14 -6.07
CA LEU A 63 10.77 6.84 -7.21
C LEU A 63 9.75 7.85 -7.72
N VAL A 64 10.15 9.11 -7.81
CA VAL A 64 9.28 10.19 -8.28
C VAL A 64 9.75 10.65 -9.66
N THR A 65 8.82 10.76 -10.59
CA THR A 65 9.03 11.32 -11.92
C THR A 65 8.26 12.63 -12.07
N LYS A 66 8.22 13.19 -13.29
CA LYS A 66 7.44 14.40 -13.56
C LYS A 66 5.95 14.21 -13.25
N SER A 67 5.36 13.07 -13.63
CA SER A 67 3.93 12.79 -13.54
C SER A 67 3.56 11.62 -12.64
N LEU A 68 4.52 10.78 -12.25
CA LEU A 68 4.24 9.55 -11.49
C LEU A 68 5.01 9.50 -10.17
N VAL A 69 4.37 8.90 -9.18
CA VAL A 69 5.03 8.35 -7.98
C VAL A 69 5.00 6.83 -8.10
N ILE A 70 6.15 6.19 -8.01
CA ILE A 70 6.30 4.74 -8.11
C ILE A 70 6.74 4.21 -6.75
N ALA A 71 6.03 3.20 -6.24
CA ALA A 71 6.30 2.59 -4.95
C ALA A 71 5.98 1.10 -5.00
N GLY A 72 6.81 0.28 -4.34
CA GLY A 72 6.58 -1.16 -4.25
C GLY A 72 5.89 -1.58 -2.96
N ASP A 73 5.17 -2.69 -3.00
CA ASP A 73 4.54 -3.27 -1.82
C ASP A 73 5.63 -3.85 -0.88
N GLY A 74 5.52 -3.53 0.41
CA GLY A 74 6.49 -3.90 1.45
C GLY A 74 6.26 -5.32 2.01
N LEU A 75 5.11 -5.92 1.75
CA LEU A 75 4.75 -7.27 2.11
C LEU A 75 4.37 -8.06 0.86
N VAL A 76 4.58 -9.36 0.96
CA VAL A 76 4.07 -10.31 -0.02
C VAL A 76 2.61 -10.60 0.30
N THR A 77 1.75 -10.53 -0.71
CA THR A 77 0.33 -10.84 -0.64
C THR A 77 -0.04 -11.88 -1.70
N THR A 78 -1.17 -12.54 -1.46
CA THR A 78 -1.81 -13.44 -2.42
C THR A 78 -3.22 -12.92 -2.66
N THR A 79 -3.52 -12.53 -3.90
CA THR A 79 -4.81 -11.95 -4.29
C THR A 79 -5.44 -12.74 -5.43
N ALA A 80 -6.66 -12.40 -5.81
CA ALA A 80 -7.26 -12.96 -7.03
C ALA A 80 -6.51 -12.51 -8.30
N ASP A 81 -5.92 -11.32 -8.27
CA ASP A 81 -5.26 -10.70 -9.42
C ASP A 81 -3.82 -11.17 -9.62
N HIS A 82 -3.17 -11.68 -8.57
CA HIS A 82 -1.79 -12.15 -8.66
C HIS A 82 -1.45 -13.28 -7.67
N PRO A 83 -0.56 -14.22 -8.06
CA PRO A 83 -0.05 -15.23 -7.14
C PRO A 83 0.82 -14.58 -6.05
N ARG A 84 1.18 -15.37 -5.04
CA ARG A 84 2.02 -14.94 -3.92
C ARG A 84 3.23 -14.12 -4.41
N GLY A 85 3.20 -12.83 -4.14
CA GLY A 85 4.24 -11.88 -4.55
C GLY A 85 3.91 -10.48 -4.05
N ALA A 86 4.55 -9.46 -4.61
CA ALA A 86 4.33 -8.07 -4.27
C ALA A 86 4.20 -7.25 -5.54
N MET A 87 3.51 -6.12 -5.51
CA MET A 87 3.36 -5.27 -6.68
C MET A 87 4.33 -4.09 -6.65
N LEU A 88 4.89 -3.72 -7.79
CA LEU A 88 5.48 -2.41 -8.04
C LEU A 88 4.43 -1.54 -8.72
N ARG A 89 4.03 -0.44 -8.08
CA ARG A 89 2.85 0.34 -8.48
C ARG A 89 3.25 1.74 -8.89
N ALA A 90 2.57 2.27 -9.90
CA ALA A 90 2.68 3.65 -10.35
C ALA A 90 1.37 4.39 -10.08
N TYR A 91 1.50 5.56 -9.47
CA TYR A 91 0.39 6.45 -9.13
C TYR A 91 0.56 7.77 -9.87
N ASP A 92 -0.54 8.30 -10.40
CA ASP A 92 -0.58 9.66 -10.95
C ASP A 92 -0.32 10.68 -9.83
N LYS A 93 0.69 11.53 -10.01
CA LYS A 93 1.12 12.51 -9.01
C LYS A 93 0.07 13.59 -8.73
N ALA A 94 -0.82 13.89 -9.68
CA ALA A 94 -1.82 14.93 -9.54
C ALA A 94 -2.99 14.51 -8.63
N ASN A 95 -3.33 13.22 -8.60
CA ASN A 95 -4.54 12.74 -7.92
C ASN A 95 -4.36 11.46 -7.10
N GLY A 96 -3.18 10.84 -7.11
CA GLY A 96 -2.89 9.61 -6.37
C GLY A 96 -3.52 8.34 -6.97
N LYS A 97 -4.19 8.41 -8.11
CA LYS A 97 -4.81 7.24 -8.74
C LYS A 97 -3.74 6.27 -9.22
N GLU A 98 -3.89 4.98 -8.90
CA GLU A 98 -3.05 3.95 -9.51
C GLU A 98 -3.31 3.87 -11.02
N VAL A 99 -2.25 4.00 -11.81
CA VAL A 99 -2.31 3.96 -13.28
C VAL A 99 -1.62 2.73 -13.87
N GLY A 100 -0.95 1.93 -13.03
CA GLY A 100 -0.38 0.66 -13.43
C GLY A 100 0.32 -0.05 -12.28
N ALA A 101 0.44 -1.37 -12.40
CA ALA A 101 1.14 -2.20 -11.44
C ALA A 101 1.80 -3.40 -12.13
N VAL A 102 2.97 -3.79 -11.63
CA VAL A 102 3.73 -4.95 -12.12
C VAL A 102 3.97 -5.91 -10.97
N TRP A 103 3.66 -7.19 -11.17
CA TRP A 103 3.92 -8.23 -10.19
C TRP A 103 5.42 -8.53 -10.06
N MET A 104 5.85 -8.75 -8.82
CA MET A 104 7.20 -9.17 -8.46
C MET A 104 7.14 -10.43 -7.56
N PRO A 105 8.08 -11.37 -7.72
CA PRO A 105 8.11 -12.58 -6.90
C PRO A 105 8.48 -12.33 -5.42
N ALA A 106 8.97 -11.13 -5.10
CA ALA A 106 9.39 -10.74 -3.77
C ALA A 106 8.99 -9.29 -3.45
N ARG A 107 8.90 -8.98 -2.15
CA ARG A 107 8.63 -7.62 -1.64
C ARG A 107 9.69 -6.62 -2.11
N SER A 108 9.27 -5.37 -2.25
CA SER A 108 10.22 -4.27 -2.40
C SER A 108 11.06 -4.13 -1.12
N ARG A 109 12.36 -3.90 -1.29
CA ARG A 109 13.28 -3.64 -0.19
C ARG A 109 14.23 -2.52 -0.60
N ALA A 110 14.08 -1.35 0.01
CA ALA A 110 15.12 -0.33 -0.04
C ALA A 110 16.27 -0.71 0.91
N ARG A 111 17.50 -0.78 0.40
CA ARG A 111 18.70 -0.81 1.26
C ARG A 111 19.06 0.63 1.63
N ARG A 112 19.38 0.85 2.91
CA ARG A 112 20.02 2.10 3.36
C ARG A 112 21.48 2.10 2.96
#